data_AF-A0A3D1R1Y2-F1
#
_entry.id   AF-A0A3D1R1Y2-F1
#
_cell.length_a   1.000
_cell.length_b   1.000
_cell.length_c   1.000
_cell.angle_alpha   90.00
_cell.angle_beta   90.00
_cell.angle_gamma   90.00
#
_symmetry.space_group_name_H-M   'P 1'
#
loop_
_entity.id
_entity.type
_entity.pdbx_description
1 polymer ?
#
loop_
_entity_poly.entity_id
_entity_poly.type
_entity_poly.pdbx_seq_one_letter_code
_entity_poly.pdbx_strand_id
1 'polypeptide(L)' 'MASEGPDLRAHPRFPLLLQVDYPDHEGYLADATENLSASGAFVRTDRQLSVGDRLPMTLS' A
#
# COMPACT_ATOMS: atom_id res chain seq x y z
N MET A 1 -24.59 10.98 -10.83
CA MET A 1 -23.28 10.29 -10.94
C MET A 1 -22.23 11.33 -10.61
N ALA A 2 -21.46 11.17 -9.53
CA ALA A 2 -20.41 12.12 -9.21
C ALA A 2 -19.34 12.05 -10.32
N SER A 3 -19.09 13.13 -11.03
CA SER A 3 -17.96 13.23 -11.94
C SER A 3 -16.69 13.22 -11.10
N GLU A 4 -15.87 12.17 -11.24
CA GLU A 4 -14.53 12.19 -10.66
C GLU A 4 -13.80 13.44 -11.15
N GLY A 5 -13.30 14.25 -10.22
CA GLY A 5 -12.46 15.39 -10.55
C GLY A 5 -11.18 14.94 -11.28
N PRO A 6 -10.40 15.88 -11.84
CA PRO A 6 -9.17 15.55 -12.54
C PRO A 6 -8.21 14.80 -11.61
N ASP A 7 -7.53 13.76 -12.13
CA ASP A 7 -6.51 13.03 -11.38
C ASP A 7 -5.32 13.95 -11.09
N LEU A 8 -5.03 14.16 -9.80
CA LEU A 8 -3.98 15.06 -9.33
C LEU A 8 -2.67 14.33 -8.99
N ARG A 9 -2.56 13.01 -9.27
CA ARG A 9 -1.37 12.22 -8.94
C ARG A 9 -0.21 12.54 -9.88
N ALA A 10 1.00 12.64 -9.31
CA ALA A 10 2.23 12.84 -10.08
C ALA A 10 2.71 11.58 -10.81
N HIS A 11 2.36 10.39 -10.31
CA HIS A 11 2.77 9.10 -10.89
C HIS A 11 1.56 8.18 -11.09
N PRO A 12 1.49 7.47 -12.22
CA PRO A 12 0.45 6.48 -12.45
C PRO A 12 0.59 5.32 -11.46
N ARG A 13 -0.53 4.69 -11.13
CA ARG A 13 -0.56 3.45 -10.36
C ARG A 13 -0.81 2.28 -11.29
N PHE A 14 -0.08 1.20 -11.06
CA PHE A 14 -0.24 -0.05 -11.79
C PHE A 14 -1.13 -0.98 -10.97
N PRO A 15 -2.17 -1.58 -11.59
CA PRO A 15 -3.05 -2.54 -10.93
C PRO A 15 -2.34 -3.89 -10.84
N LEU A 16 -1.51 -4.05 -9.82
CA LEU A 16 -0.75 -5.27 -9.53
C LEU A 16 -1.18 -5.77 -8.17
N LEU A 17 -1.59 -7.03 -8.08
CA LEU A 17 -1.86 -7.69 -6.80
C LEU A 17 -0.54 -8.32 -6.30
N LEU A 18 0.01 -7.75 -5.23
CA LEU A 18 1.26 -8.20 -4.61
C LEU A 18 1.05 -8.43 -3.12
N GLN A 19 1.73 -9.43 -2.58
CA GLN A 19 1.76 -9.69 -1.14
C GLN A 19 2.67 -8.65 -0.45
N VAL A 20 2.27 -8.21 0.73
CA VAL A 20 3.02 -7.29 1.57
C VAL A 20 3.44 -8.03 2.84
N ASP A 21 4.75 -8.22 2.98
CA ASP A 21 5.34 -8.84 4.16
C ASP A 21 6.00 -7.80 5.06
N TYR A 22 5.81 -7.95 6.37
CA TYR A 22 6.39 -7.10 7.40
C TYR A 22 7.43 -7.89 8.21
N PRO A 23 8.74 -7.65 8.02
CA PRO A 23 9.79 -8.46 8.64
C PRO A 23 9.76 -8.49 10.17
N ASP A 24 9.32 -7.39 10.79
CA ASP A 24 9.37 -7.21 12.25
C ASP A 24 8.10 -7.74 12.96
N HIS A 25 7.29 -8.56 12.29
CA HIS A 25 6.04 -9.08 12.85
C HIS A 25 5.98 -10.61 12.81
N GLU A 26 5.85 -11.24 13.98
CA GLU A 26 5.75 -12.70 14.13
C GLU A 26 4.36 -13.30 13.77
N GLY A 27 3.45 -12.50 13.20
CA GLY A 27 2.13 -12.94 12.77
C GLY A 27 2.08 -13.25 11.27
N TYR A 28 1.30 -14.27 10.88
CA TYR A 28 0.94 -14.60 9.49
C TYR A 28 0.02 -13.56 8.82
N LEU A 29 0.12 -12.28 9.18
CA LEU A 29 -0.63 -11.20 8.55
C LEU A 29 0.12 -10.79 7.28
N ALA A 30 -0.17 -11.51 6.20
CA ALA A 30 0.15 -11.09 4.84
C ALA A 30 -0.95 -10.13 4.37
N ASP A 31 -0.64 -8.84 4.32
CA ASP A 31 -1.51 -7.88 3.63
C ASP A 31 -1.28 -7.97 2.11
N ALA A 32 -2.12 -7.30 1.34
CA ALA A 32 -1.93 -7.17 -0.10
C ALA A 32 -2.04 -5.71 -0.55
N THR A 33 -1.29 -5.37 -1.58
CA THR A 33 -1.50 -4.13 -2.34
C THR A 33 -2.02 -4.49 -3.73
N GLU A 34 -3.02 -3.76 -4.18
CA GLU A 34 -3.53 -3.82 -5.56
C GLU A 34 -3.01 -2.64 -6.40
N ASN A 35 -2.26 -1.73 -5.79
CA ASN A 35 -1.96 -0.41 -6.33
C ASN A 35 -0.55 0.02 -5.96
N LEU A 36 0.37 -0.13 -6.90
CA LEU A 36 1.77 0.28 -6.75
C LEU A 36 2.10 1.43 -7.69
N SER A 37 2.87 2.40 -7.19
CA SER A 37 3.51 3.46 -7.97
C SER A 37 4.99 3.52 -7.67
N ALA A 38 5.75 4.28 -8.47
CA ALA A 38 7.19 4.49 -8.25
C ALA A 38 7.52 5.10 -6.87
N SER A 39 6.58 5.86 -6.28
CA SER A 39 6.81 6.59 -5.02
C SER A 39 6.04 6.02 -3.82
N GLY A 40 5.32 4.92 -3.98
CA GLY A 40 4.57 4.32 -2.87
C GLY A 40 3.48 3.33 -3.29
N ALA A 41 2.92 2.67 -2.29
CA ALA A 41 1.86 1.68 -2.41
C ALA A 41 0.66 2.06 -1.54
N PHE A 42 -0.50 1.48 -1.83
CA PHE A 42 -1.66 1.50 -0.93
C PHE A 42 -1.87 0.11 -0.35
N VAL A 43 -1.82 0.00 0.98
CA VAL A 43 -2.03 -1.26 1.69
C VAL A 43 -3.21 -1.08 2.63
N ARG A 44 -4.21 -1.95 2.51
CA ARG A 44 -5.26 -2.07 3.54
C ARG A 44 -4.72 -3.02 4.61
N THR A 45 -4.69 -2.55 5.85
CA THR A 45 -4.10 -3.30 6.96
C THR A 45 -4.93 -3.08 8.24
N ASP A 46 -5.02 -4.11 9.08
CA ASP A 46 -5.60 -4.03 10.42
C ASP A 46 -4.57 -3.58 11.48
N ARG A 47 -3.32 -3.33 11.06
CA ARG A 47 -2.27 -2.80 11.94
C ARG A 47 -2.64 -1.40 12.42
N GLN A 48 -2.53 -1.16 13.73
CA GLN A 48 -2.63 0.17 14.29
C GLN A 48 -1.34 0.93 14.04
N LEU A 49 -1.36 1.85 13.07
CA LEU A 49 -0.23 2.69 12.69
C LEU A 49 -0.52 4.15 13.00
N SER A 50 0.48 4.85 13.52
CA SER A 50 0.46 6.30 13.70
C SER A 50 1.07 7.01 12.50
N VAL A 51 0.65 8.25 12.26
CA VAL A 51 1.26 9.08 11.22
C VAL A 51 2.73 9.31 11.56
N GLY A 52 3.61 9.00 10.62
CA GLY A 52 5.07 9.12 10.78
C GLY A 52 5.77 7.80 11.11
N ASP A 53 5.03 6.73 11.39
CA ASP A 53 5.60 5.41 11.57
C ASP A 53 6.37 4.98 10.32
N ARG A 54 7.53 4.35 10.54
CA ARG A 54 8.37 3.79 9.47
C ARG A 54 8.24 2.28 9.51
N LEU A 55 7.69 1.71 8.44
CA LEU A 55 7.51 0.28 8.31
C LEU A 55 8.42 -0.25 7.20
N PRO A 56 9.38 -1.13 7.50
CA PRO A 56 10.00 -1.94 6.46
C PRO A 56 8.94 -2.89 5.90
N MET A 57 8.89 -2.98 4.58
CA MET A 57 7.96 -3.86 3.86
C MET A 57 8.66 -4.49 2.66
N THR A 58 8.31 -5.73 2.38
CA THR A 58 8.71 -6.45 1.17
C THR A 58 7.48 -6.69 0.30
N LEU A 59 7.63 -6.54 -1.01
CA LEU A 59 6.60 -6.83 -2.00
C LEU A 59 7.02 -8.05 -2.81
N SER A 60 6.11 -9.03 -2.95
CA SER A 60 6.32 -10.23 -3.77
C SER A 60 5.08 -10.63 -4.57
#